data_AF-A0A9Q0YMU0-F1
#
_entry.id   AF-A0A9Q0YMU0-F1
#
_cell.length_a   1.000
_cell.length_b   1.000
_cell.length_c   1.000
_cell.angle_alpha   90.00
_cell.angle_beta   90.00
_cell.angle_gamma   90.00
#
_symmetry.space_group_name_H-M   'P 1'
#
loop_
_entity.id
_entity.type
_entity.pdbx_description
1 polymer ?
#
loop_
_entity_poly.entity_id
_entity_poly.type
_entity_poly.pdbx_seq_one_letter_code
_entity_poly.pdbx_strand_id
1 'polypeptide(L)'
;MIIDFWRIKNKKEPLTIKGETVEVVDSFTFLSSRIANDLKWHENSVHLKSKAHQQLFFLRTLNLLNVNQMILIKFYRAIIDSILSR
;
A
#
# COMPACT_ATOMS: atom_id res chain seq x y z
N MET A 1 2.46 18.25 -11.37
CA MET A 1 3.23 17.12 -11.94
C MET A 1 2.34 15.90 -11.88
N ILE A 2 1.91 15.37 -13.02
CA ILE A 2 1.05 14.19 -13.11
C ILE A 2 1.97 13.03 -13.49
N ILE A 3 2.07 12.02 -12.63
CA ILE A 3 2.86 10.83 -12.89
C ILE A 3 1.91 9.81 -13.52
N ASP A 4 2.06 9.58 -14.83
CA ASP A 4 1.29 8.54 -15.52
C ASP A 4 1.80 7.16 -15.13
N PHE A 5 0.97 6.41 -14.41
CA PHE A 5 1.28 5.05 -13.92
C PHE A 5 0.95 3.94 -14.93
N TRP A 6 0.43 4.30 -16.10
CA TRP A 6 0.03 3.36 -17.13
C TRP A 6 1.14 3.24 -18.19
N ARG A 7 2.07 2.26 -18.10
CA ARG A 7 2.81 1.88 -19.31
C ARG A 7 3.53 0.53 -19.38
N ILE A 8 3.56 0.11 -20.65
CA ILE A 8 4.19 -1.02 -21.35
C ILE A 8 5.66 -1.23 -20.93
N LYS A 9 6.01 -2.51 -20.74
CA LYS A 9 7.34 -3.01 -20.37
C LYS A 9 8.36 -2.77 -21.50
N ASN A 10 8.90 -1.57 -21.60
CA ASN A 10 10.10 -1.32 -22.40
C ASN A 10 11.33 -1.32 -21.49
N LYS A 11 12.43 -1.91 -21.96
CA LYS A 11 13.72 -1.93 -21.26
C LYS A 11 14.17 -0.47 -21.06
N LYS A 12 14.28 -0.02 -19.81
CA LYS A 12 14.61 1.38 -19.49
C LYS A 12 16.09 1.62 -19.82
N GLU A 13 16.37 2.50 -20.77
CA GLU A 13 17.73 2.98 -21.02
C GLU A 13 18.20 3.88 -19.87
N PRO A 14 19.51 3.96 -19.57
CA PRO A 14 20.03 4.79 -18.49
C PRO A 14 19.70 6.27 -18.74
N LEU A 15 18.96 6.88 -17.83
CA LEU A 15 18.60 8.29 -17.91
C LEU A 15 19.79 9.15 -17.49
N THR A 16 20.18 10.11 -18.33
CA THR A 16 21.21 11.09 -17.98
C THR A 16 20.52 12.41 -17.64
N ILE A 17 20.61 12.85 -16.39
CA ILE A 17 20.06 14.15 -15.96
C ILE A 17 21.24 15.06 -15.66
N LYS A 18 21.33 16.20 -16.37
CA LYS A 18 22.40 17.21 -16.22
C LYS A 18 23.84 16.65 -16.36
N GLY A 19 24.02 15.59 -17.15
CA GLY A 19 25.33 14.97 -17.38
C GLY A 19 25.70 13.86 -16.39
N GLU A 20 24.87 13.60 -15.38
CA GLU A 20 25.04 12.46 -14.47
C GLU A 20 24.10 11.31 -14.86
N THR A 21 24.65 10.09 -14.91
CA THR A 21 23.89 8.87 -15.15
C THR A 21 23.12 8.50 -13.89
N VAL A 22 21.79 8.45 -13.99
CA VAL A 22 20.90 8.09 -12.88
C VAL A 22 20.96 6.59 -12.64
N GLU A 23 21.20 6.20 -11.39
CA GLU A 23 21.20 4.80 -10.96
C GLU A 23 19.81 4.18 -11.10
N VAL A 24 19.73 3.01 -11.74
CA VAL A 24 18.49 2.24 -11.87
C VAL A 24 18.43 1.25 -10.71
N VAL A 25 17.52 1.48 -9.77
CA VAL A 25 17.32 0.64 -8.57
C VAL A 25 16.01 -0.12 -8.67
N ASP A 26 15.98 -1.36 -8.19
CA ASP A 26 14.79 -2.24 -8.23
C ASP A 26 13.63 -1.78 -7.35
N SER A 27 13.90 -1.03 -6.29
CA SER A 27 12.88 -0.36 -5.50
C SER A 27 13.44 0.87 -4.81
N PHE A 28 12.61 1.90 -4.64
CA PHE A 28 13.00 3.13 -3.97
C PHE A 28 11.90 3.58 -3.00
N THR A 29 12.29 4.19 -1.88
CA THR A 29 11.34 4.74 -0.91
C THR A 29 11.23 6.25 -1.11
N PHE A 30 10.05 6.71 -1.54
CA PHE A 30 9.73 8.12 -1.67
C PHE A 30 8.56 8.47 -0.76
N LEU A 31 8.73 9.49 0.09
CA LEU A 31 7.70 9.92 1.05
C LEU A 31 7.11 8.75 1.87
N SER A 32 7.98 7.86 2.36
CA SER A 32 7.60 6.63 3.09
C SER A 32 6.80 5.60 2.29
N SER A 33 6.60 5.81 1.00
CA SER A 33 6.00 4.83 0.08
C SER A 33 7.09 4.09 -0.70
N ARG A 34 7.01 2.76 -0.78
CA ARG A 34 7.94 1.94 -1.57
C ARG A 34 7.42 1.84 -3.00
N ILE A 35 8.22 2.33 -3.95
CA ILE A 35 7.95 2.27 -5.39
C ILE A 35 8.90 1.22 -5.97
N ALA A 36 8.34 0.12 -6.46
CA ALA A 36 9.10 -0.90 -7.18
C ALA A 36 9.37 -0.45 -8.63
N ASN A 37 10.50 -0.89 -9.19
CA ASN A 37 10.94 -0.55 -10.55
C ASN A 37 10.00 -1.10 -11.63
N ASP A 38 9.37 -2.24 -11.35
CA ASP A 38 8.31 -2.80 -12.19
C ASP A 38 6.98 -2.04 -12.08
N LEU A 39 6.93 -1.00 -11.21
CA LEU A 39 5.75 -0.23 -10.82
C LEU A 39 4.55 -1.10 -10.46
N LYS A 40 4.77 -2.39 -10.14
CA LYS A 40 3.71 -3.25 -9.67
C LYS A 40 3.54 -2.97 -8.19
N TRP A 41 2.38 -2.42 -7.86
CA TRP A 41 1.92 -2.27 -6.48
C TRP A 41 1.62 -3.61 -5.79
N HIS A 42 2.21 -4.72 -6.23
CA HIS A 42 1.90 -6.07 -5.76
C HIS A 42 2.27 -6.23 -4.29
N GLU A 43 3.50 -5.86 -3.90
CA GLU A 43 3.91 -5.90 -2.49
C GLU A 43 3.00 -5.05 -1.61
N ASN A 44 2.71 -3.82 -2.03
CA ASN A 44 1.80 -2.93 -1.30
C ASN A 44 0.38 -3.51 -1.18
N SER A 45 -0.16 -4.05 -2.28
CA SER A 45 -1.50 -4.64 -2.33
C SER A 45 -1.61 -5.90 -1.48
N VAL A 46 -0.58 -6.77 -1.50
CA VAL A 46 -0.51 -7.97 -0.67
C VAL A 46 -0.43 -7.58 0.81
N HIS A 47 0.41 -6.60 1.14
CA HIS A 47 0.53 -6.10 2.50
C HIS A 47 -0.78 -5.48 3.01
N LEU A 48 -1.42 -4.62 2.21
CA LEU A 48 -2.72 -4.02 2.51
C LEU A 48 -3.80 -5.10 2.70
N LYS A 49 -3.86 -6.07 1.80
CA LYS A 49 -4.80 -7.20 1.88
C LYS A 49 -4.58 -8.01 3.16
N SER A 50 -3.35 -8.35 3.50
CA SER A 50 -3.01 -9.11 4.70
C SER A 50 -3.44 -8.35 5.97
N LYS A 51 -3.10 -7.06 6.05
CA LYS A 51 -3.50 -6.19 7.17
C LYS A 51 -5.03 -6.09 7.32
N ALA A 52 -5.74 -5.85 6.21
CA ALA A 52 -7.19 -5.80 6.20
C ALA A 52 -7.81 -7.13 6.65
N HIS A 53 -7.25 -8.25 6.21
CA HIS A 53 -7.69 -9.58 6.60
C HIS A 53 -7.52 -9.83 8.11
N GLN A 54 -6.37 -9.44 8.68
CA GLN A 54 -6.11 -9.53 10.12
C GLN A 54 -7.11 -8.69 10.93
N GLN A 55 -7.41 -7.47 10.49
CA GLN A 55 -8.37 -6.59 11.18
C GLN A 55 -9.81 -7.12 11.10
N LEU A 56 -10.22 -7.65 9.95
CA LEU A 56 -11.53 -8.30 9.79
C LEU A 56 -11.65 -9.57 10.62
N PHE A 57 -10.57 -10.33 10.77
CA PHE A 57 -10.54 -11.48 11.67
C PHE A 57 -10.90 -11.05 13.10
N PHE A 58 -10.24 -10.03 13.65
CA PHE A 58 -10.57 -9.52 14.98
C PHE A 58 -12.01 -9.03 15.09
N LEU A 59 -12.52 -8.31 14.09
CA LEU A 59 -13.91 -7.85 14.09
C LEU A 59 -14.90 -9.03 14.15
N ARG A 60 -14.66 -10.08 13.37
CA ARG A 60 -15.48 -11.30 13.37
C ARG A 60 -15.41 -12.02 14.72
N THR A 61 -14.22 -12.12 15.31
CA THR A 61 -14.03 -12.72 16.64
C THR A 61 -14.79 -11.95 17.72
N LEU A 62 -14.71 -10.62 17.72
CA LEU A 62 -15.44 -9.79 18.68
C LEU A 62 -16.96 -9.90 18.51
N ASN A 63 -17.43 -9.99 17.27
CA ASN A 63 -18.85 -10.22 16.98
C ASN A 63 -19.33 -11.58 17.48
N LEU A 64 -18.51 -12.63 17.33
CA LEU A 64 -18.80 -13.97 17.84
C LEU A 64 -18.91 -14.00 19.37
N LEU A 65 -18.14 -13.16 20.06
CA LEU A 65 -18.18 -12.99 21.52
C LEU A 65 -19.37 -12.13 22.00
N ASN A 66 -20.30 -11.76 21.12
CA ASN A 66 -21.45 -10.89 21.43
C ASN A 66 -21.05 -9.58 22.13
N VAL A 67 -19.91 -9.01 21.74
CA VAL A 67 -19.49 -7.68 22.22
C VAL A 67 -20.54 -6.64 21.82
N ASN A 68 -20.77 -5.66 22.70
CA ASN A 68 -21.72 -4.58 22.46
C ASN A 68 -21.53 -3.94 21.07
N GLN A 69 -22.62 -3.83 20.33
CA GLN A 69 -22.64 -3.30 18.97
C GLN A 69 -22.00 -1.91 18.83
N MET A 70 -22.13 -1.05 19.85
CA MET A 70 -21.51 0.27 19.86
C MET A 70 -19.98 0.18 19.84
N ILE A 71 -19.41 -0.81 20.54
CA ILE A 71 -17.96 -1.05 20.57
C ILE A 71 -17.49 -1.59 19.22
N LEU A 72 -18.24 -2.52 18.61
CA LEU A 72 -17.95 -3.06 17.28
C LEU A 72 -17.95 -1.96 16.21
N ILE A 73 -18.91 -1.03 16.25
CA ILE A 73 -18.98 0.10 15.31
C ILE A 73 -17.77 1.03 15.49
N LYS A 74 -17.40 1.37 16.73
CA LYS A 74 -16.21 2.20 17.00
C LYS A 74 -14.94 1.52 16.50
N PHE A 75 -14.80 0.22 16.75
CA PHE A 75 -13.66 -0.58 16.31
C PHE A 75 -13.58 -0.65 14.78
N TYR A 76 -14.70 -0.89 14.09
CA TYR A 76 -14.76 -0.91 12.63
C TYR A 76 -14.36 0.44 12.00
N ARG A 77 -14.86 1.56 12.55
CA ARG A 77 -14.48 2.90 12.09
C ARG A 77 -12.97 3.15 12.24
N ALA A 78 -12.41 2.83 13.40
CA ALA A 78 -10.96 2.95 13.64
C ALA A 78 -10.12 2.08 12.69
N ILE A 79 -10.62 0.89 12.32
CA ILE A 79 -9.99 0.02 11.31
C ILE A 79 -9.96 0.69 9.94
N ILE A 80 -11.10 1.20 9.48
CA ILE A 80 -11.21 1.87 8.18
C ILE A 80 -10.28 3.09 8.13
N ASP A 81 -10.27 3.91 9.19
CA ASP A 81 -9.36 5.05 9.29
C ASP A 81 -7.89 4.61 9.27
N SER A 82 -7.51 3.51 9.93
CA SER A 82 -6.15 2.97 9.91
C SER A 82 -5.71 2.38 8.57
N ILE A 83 -6.65 1.94 7.73
CA ILE A 83 -6.37 1.45 6.38
C ILE A 83 -6.26 2.62 5.41
N LEU A 84 -7.14 3.63 5.53
CA LEU A 84 -7.24 4.74 4.58
C LEU A 84 -6.27 5.89 4.87
N SER A 85 -5.89 6.10 6.13
CA SER A 85 -5.03 7.22 6.52
C SER A 85 -3.52 6.96 6.34
N ARG A 86 -3.12 5.82 5.76
CA ARG A 86 -1.71 5.41 5.65
C ARG A 86 -1.27 5.17 4.22
#